data_AF-A0ABD2WRG5-F1
#
_entry.id   AF-A0ABD2WRG5-F1
#
_cell.length_a   1.000
_cell.length_b   1.000
_cell.length_c   1.000
_cell.angle_alpha   90.00
_cell.angle_beta   90.00
_cell.angle_gamma   90.00
#
_symmetry.space_group_name_H-M   'P 1'
#
loop_
_entity.id
_entity.type
_entity.pdbx_description
1 polymer ?
#
loop_
_entity_poly.entity_id
_entity_poly.type
_entity_poly.pdbx_seq_one_letter_code
_entity_poly.pdbx_strand_id
1 'polypeptide(L)'
;MQYNDLSTNEDFMFIGSLLLRLVKINRVNNHDISDIAELSSSQCLDIKAGRINRSRGCCVGLISSMTNHSCVPNIRRCFSEDMKYIFYALEPIASGTQLFDAYGDFFYVSPLMHRREKRKNFVCQCIACEEDWPPVLLSPWIDEAIYFTELSFTIKISPLIDTIFCRKYLIDKQLLQTVVDQINEIVDVLPQPSTTRCLLLQALEAIYEKYYGLAVPFENFCSF
;
A
#
# COMPACT_ATOMS: atom_id res chain seq x y z
N MET A 1 -42.41 19.94 -7.86
CA MET A 1 -42.61 18.79 -6.95
C MET A 1 -42.62 19.32 -5.53
N GLN A 2 -43.75 19.24 -4.83
CA GLN A 2 -43.77 19.44 -3.39
C GLN A 2 -43.10 18.21 -2.77
N TYR A 3 -41.94 18.40 -2.16
CA TYR A 3 -41.35 17.44 -1.24
C TYR A 3 -42.27 17.38 -0.02
N ASN A 4 -43.37 16.62 -0.12
CA ASN A 4 -44.07 16.17 1.07
C ASN A 4 -43.04 15.54 2.00
N ASP A 5 -43.20 15.75 3.30
CA ASP A 5 -42.25 15.32 4.31
C ASP A 5 -42.00 13.81 4.24
N LEU A 6 -40.97 13.44 3.47
CA LEU A 6 -40.59 12.07 3.15
C LEU A 6 -40.19 11.30 4.42
N SER A 7 -39.97 12.01 5.54
CA SER A 7 -39.69 11.40 6.85
C SER A 7 -40.85 10.56 7.38
N THR A 8 -42.07 10.78 6.90
CA THR A 8 -43.27 10.01 7.27
C THR A 8 -43.51 8.78 6.38
N ASN A 9 -42.79 8.67 5.26
CA ASN A 9 -42.91 7.52 4.35
C ASN A 9 -41.95 6.41 4.79
N GLU A 10 -42.50 5.29 5.28
CA GLU A 10 -41.72 4.18 5.83
C GLU A 10 -40.76 3.57 4.81
N ASP A 11 -41.20 3.36 3.56
CA ASP A 11 -40.36 2.83 2.49
C ASP A 11 -39.19 3.76 2.17
N PHE A 12 -39.46 5.06 2.12
CA PHE A 12 -38.43 6.07 1.89
C PHE A 12 -37.41 6.08 3.02
N MET A 13 -37.86 6.05 4.27
CA MET A 13 -36.98 6.01 5.44
C MET A 13 -36.15 4.72 5.48
N PHE A 14 -36.75 3.58 5.15
CA PHE A 14 -36.06 2.31 5.07
C PHE A 14 -34.98 2.31 3.99
N ILE A 15 -35.34 2.64 2.74
CA ILE A 15 -34.41 2.65 1.61
C ILE A 15 -33.30 3.69 1.84
N GLY A 16 -33.66 4.90 2.27
CA GLY A 16 -32.69 5.97 2.57
C GLY A 16 -31.71 5.57 3.67
N SER A 17 -32.19 4.96 4.75
CA SER A 17 -31.35 4.46 5.84
C SER A 17 -30.43 3.32 5.39
N LEU A 18 -30.94 2.41 4.56
CA LEU A 18 -30.16 1.31 4.00
C LEU A 18 -29.05 1.83 3.09
N LEU A 19 -29.35 2.74 2.17
CA LEU A 19 -28.36 3.37 1.29
C LEU A 19 -27.30 4.12 2.09
N LEU A 20 -27.71 4.91 3.09
CA LEU A 20 -26.77 5.62 3.97
C LEU A 20 -25.85 4.63 4.72
N ARG A 21 -26.40 3.52 5.21
CA ARG A 21 -25.61 2.47 5.86
C ARG A 21 -24.58 1.86 4.91
N LEU A 22 -24.99 1.51 3.68
CA LEU A 22 -24.09 0.95 2.67
C LEU A 22 -22.97 1.93 2.28
N VAL A 23 -23.28 3.21 2.12
CA VAL A 23 -22.28 4.27 1.86
C VAL A 23 -21.28 4.37 3.00
N LYS A 24 -21.75 4.34 4.25
CA LYS A 24 -20.87 4.37 5.44
C LYS A 24 -19.97 3.15 5.53
N ILE A 25 -20.52 1.95 5.28
CA ILE A 25 -19.73 0.69 5.25
C ILE A 25 -18.69 0.76 4.15
N ASN A 26 -19.08 1.15 2.94
CA ASN A 26 -18.17 1.28 1.81
C ASN A 26 -17.03 2.26 2.14
N ARG A 27 -17.32 3.44 2.70
CA ARG A 27 -16.31 4.46 3.01
C ARG A 27 -15.13 3.98 3.86
N VAL A 28 -15.35 3.00 4.74
CA VAL A 28 -14.31 2.52 5.68
C VAL A 28 -13.77 1.13 5.34
N ASN A 29 -14.44 0.38 4.47
CA ASN A 29 -14.05 -0.99 4.09
C ASN A 29 -13.68 -1.14 2.61
N ASN A 30 -13.83 -0.09 1.81
CA ASN A 30 -13.44 -0.16 0.41
C ASN A 30 -11.92 -0.09 0.27
N HIS A 31 -11.44 -0.77 -0.76
CA HIS A 31 -10.07 -0.75 -1.18
C HIS A 31 -10.00 -0.22 -2.61
N ASP A 32 -9.23 0.84 -2.81
CA ASP A 32 -8.98 1.38 -4.13
C ASP A 32 -8.31 0.32 -5.02
N ILE A 33 -8.84 0.19 -6.23
CA ILE A 33 -8.27 -0.60 -7.32
C ILE A 33 -7.62 0.42 -8.24
N SER A 34 -6.30 0.53 -8.21
CA SER A 34 -5.58 1.59 -8.94
C SER A 34 -4.38 1.05 -9.71
N ASP A 35 -4.04 1.73 -10.81
CA ASP A 35 -2.80 1.48 -11.53
C ASP A 35 -1.60 1.96 -10.71
N ILE A 36 -0.60 1.09 -10.49
CA ILE A 36 0.63 1.40 -9.75
C ILE A 36 1.83 1.52 -10.72
N ALA A 37 1.59 1.88 -11.98
CA ALA A 37 2.67 2.06 -12.95
C ALA A 37 3.77 3.02 -12.45
N GLU A 38 5.02 2.83 -12.87
CA GLU A 38 6.09 3.78 -12.61
C GLU A 38 5.70 5.16 -13.13
N LEU A 39 5.64 6.12 -12.22
CA LEU A 39 5.32 7.50 -12.57
C LEU A 39 6.57 8.21 -13.05
N SER A 40 6.49 8.84 -14.21
CA SER A 40 7.39 9.94 -14.49
C SER A 40 7.08 11.13 -13.55
N SER A 41 8.09 11.98 -13.31
CA SER A 41 7.92 13.17 -12.47
C SER A 41 6.80 14.11 -12.97
N SER A 42 6.53 14.13 -14.28
CA SER A 42 5.40 14.88 -14.86
C SER A 42 4.05 14.27 -14.52
N GLN A 43 3.91 12.93 -14.61
CA GLN A 43 2.66 12.25 -14.24
C GLN A 43 2.35 12.37 -12.74
N CYS A 44 3.38 12.43 -11.87
CA CYS A 44 3.22 12.76 -10.44
C CYS A 44 2.52 14.12 -10.21
N LEU A 45 2.93 15.15 -10.96
CA LEU A 45 2.35 16.49 -10.88
C LEU A 45 0.92 16.50 -11.41
N ASP A 46 0.66 15.80 -12.51
CA ASP A 46 -0.66 15.71 -13.12
C ASP A 46 -1.66 14.95 -12.22
N ILE A 47 -1.24 13.93 -11.48
CA ILE A 47 -2.07 13.26 -10.46
C ILE A 47 -2.38 14.21 -9.30
N LYS A 48 -1.39 14.92 -8.77
CA LYS A 48 -1.61 15.91 -7.70
C LYS A 48 -2.54 17.04 -8.13
N ALA A 49 -2.52 17.39 -9.42
CA ALA A 49 -3.42 18.36 -10.03
C ALA A 49 -4.79 17.78 -10.43
N GLY A 50 -5.03 16.48 -10.20
CA GLY A 50 -6.29 15.79 -10.53
C GLY A 50 -6.52 15.57 -12.04
N ARG A 51 -5.49 15.70 -12.87
CA ARG A 51 -5.57 15.57 -14.33
C ARG A 51 -5.48 14.12 -14.83
N ILE A 52 -4.99 13.22 -13.98
CA ILE A 52 -4.91 11.78 -14.26
C ILE A 52 -5.55 11.05 -13.08
N ASN A 53 -6.57 10.25 -13.35
CA ASN A 53 -7.14 9.30 -12.38
C ASN A 53 -6.58 7.91 -12.65
N ARG A 54 -6.02 7.30 -11.61
CA ARG A 54 -5.49 5.93 -11.63
C ARG A 54 -6.43 4.90 -11.03
N SER A 55 -7.42 5.35 -10.29
CA SER A 55 -8.44 4.48 -9.73
C SER A 55 -9.30 3.95 -10.88
N ARG A 56 -9.32 2.63 -11.02
CA ARG A 56 -10.26 1.89 -11.86
C ARG A 56 -11.59 1.68 -11.15
N GLY A 57 -11.61 1.83 -9.83
CA GLY A 57 -12.79 1.61 -9.01
C GLY A 57 -12.42 1.21 -7.58
N CYS A 58 -13.38 0.62 -6.88
CA CYS A 58 -13.18 0.15 -5.52
C CYS A 58 -13.68 -1.28 -5.34
N CYS A 59 -13.02 -2.03 -4.48
CA CYS A 59 -13.43 -3.36 -4.06
C CYS A 59 -13.91 -3.31 -2.61
N VAL A 60 -15.05 -3.92 -2.31
CA VAL A 60 -15.48 -4.24 -0.95
C VAL A 60 -15.52 -5.76 -0.84
N GLY A 61 -14.47 -6.35 -0.27
CA GLY A 61 -14.36 -7.79 -0.08
C GLY A 61 -14.52 -8.17 1.38
N LEU A 62 -15.08 -9.36 1.65
CA LEU A 62 -15.27 -9.83 3.03
C LEU A 62 -13.94 -9.95 3.79
N ILE A 63 -12.93 -10.56 3.17
CA ILE A 63 -11.61 -10.76 3.78
C ILE A 63 -10.86 -9.43 3.89
N SER A 64 -10.90 -8.61 2.84
CA SER A 64 -10.19 -7.35 2.83
C SER A 64 -10.76 -6.33 3.83
N SER A 65 -12.07 -6.34 4.07
CA SER A 65 -12.70 -5.53 5.12
C SER A 65 -12.26 -5.90 6.54
N MET A 66 -11.64 -7.08 6.74
CA MET A 66 -11.16 -7.52 8.06
C MET A 66 -9.69 -7.18 8.32
N THR A 67 -8.92 -6.76 7.31
CA THR A 67 -7.51 -6.40 7.53
C THR A 67 -7.44 -5.02 8.16
N ASN A 68 -6.84 -4.92 9.34
CA ASN A 68 -6.69 -3.64 10.02
C ASN A 68 -5.47 -2.87 9.52
N HIS A 69 -5.44 -1.59 9.84
CA HIS A 69 -4.34 -0.73 9.45
C HIS A 69 -3.10 -0.87 10.35
N SER A 70 -1.92 -0.93 9.74
CA SER A 70 -0.65 -0.51 10.35
C SER A 70 0.15 0.33 9.35
N CYS A 71 0.93 1.31 9.83
CA CYS A 71 1.90 2.01 8.97
C CYS A 71 3.17 1.19 8.71
N VAL A 72 3.33 0.08 9.45
CA VAL A 72 4.32 -0.98 9.27
C VAL A 72 3.53 -2.28 9.09
N PRO A 73 2.84 -2.45 7.95
CA PRO A 73 2.03 -3.64 7.72
C PRO A 73 2.92 -4.89 7.57
N ASN A 74 2.35 -6.06 7.84
CA ASN A 74 3.03 -7.35 7.63
C ASN A 74 2.51 -8.09 6.39
N ILE A 75 1.42 -7.61 5.80
CA ILE A 75 0.93 -8.04 4.50
C ILE A 75 0.84 -6.85 3.55
N ARG A 76 0.82 -7.16 2.25
CA ARG A 76 0.47 -6.23 1.21
C ARG A 76 -0.49 -6.91 0.24
N ARG A 77 -1.00 -6.12 -0.68
CA ARG A 77 -2.02 -6.54 -1.62
C ARG A 77 -1.80 -5.96 -3.00
N CYS A 78 -2.31 -6.67 -3.98
CA CYS A 78 -2.47 -6.20 -5.35
C CYS A 78 -3.77 -6.76 -5.94
N PHE A 79 -4.14 -6.28 -7.13
CA PHE A 79 -5.25 -6.82 -7.90
C PHE A 79 -4.74 -7.40 -9.21
N SER A 80 -5.17 -8.62 -9.51
CA SER A 80 -4.90 -9.22 -10.82
C SER A 80 -5.80 -8.69 -11.92
N GLU A 81 -5.39 -8.95 -13.15
CA GLU A 81 -6.13 -8.57 -14.35
C GLU A 81 -7.56 -9.19 -14.38
N ASP A 82 -7.73 -10.38 -13.80
CA ASP A 82 -9.04 -11.01 -13.59
C ASP A 82 -9.75 -10.56 -12.29
N MET A 83 -9.35 -9.41 -11.74
CA MET A 83 -9.93 -8.75 -10.57
C MET A 83 -9.93 -9.60 -9.28
N LYS A 84 -8.96 -10.49 -9.13
CA LYS A 84 -8.75 -11.18 -7.86
C LYS A 84 -7.97 -10.28 -6.92
N TYR A 85 -8.44 -10.26 -5.67
CA TYR A 85 -7.75 -9.60 -4.58
C TYR A 85 -6.67 -10.54 -4.06
N ILE A 86 -5.40 -10.16 -4.19
CA ILE A 86 -4.26 -10.98 -3.79
C ILE A 86 -3.64 -10.37 -2.55
N PHE A 87 -3.45 -11.19 -1.52
CA PHE A 87 -2.67 -10.85 -0.33
C PHE A 87 -1.36 -11.63 -0.33
N TYR A 88 -0.28 -10.96 0.04
CA TYR A 88 1.03 -11.58 0.22
C TYR A 88 1.70 -11.04 1.47
N ALA A 89 2.50 -11.89 2.13
CA ALA A 89 3.30 -11.49 3.28
C ALA A 89 4.48 -10.64 2.81
N LEU A 90 4.80 -9.60 3.58
CA LEU A 90 5.97 -8.77 3.34
C LEU A 90 7.23 -9.37 3.99
N GLU A 91 7.05 -10.01 5.15
CA GLU A 91 8.09 -10.65 5.95
C GLU A 91 7.46 -11.89 6.64
N PRO A 92 8.26 -12.79 7.25
CA PRO A 92 7.71 -13.90 8.02
C PRO A 92 6.71 -13.45 9.10
N ILE A 93 5.53 -14.07 9.12
CA ILE A 93 4.44 -13.73 10.04
C ILE A 93 4.28 -14.85 11.07
N ALA A 94 4.45 -14.52 12.35
CA ALA A 94 4.27 -15.49 13.43
C ALA A 94 2.80 -15.95 13.54
N SER A 95 2.60 -17.24 13.79
CA SER A 95 1.27 -17.82 13.96
C SER A 95 0.50 -17.13 15.10
N GLY A 96 -0.79 -16.85 14.87
CA GLY A 96 -1.65 -16.18 15.84
C GLY A 96 -1.53 -14.66 15.86
N THR A 97 -0.62 -14.07 15.07
CA THR A 97 -0.54 -12.61 14.92
C THR A 97 -1.56 -12.09 13.90
N GLN A 98 -2.02 -10.87 14.11
CA GLN A 98 -2.97 -10.21 13.21
C GLN A 98 -2.28 -9.78 11.92
N LEU A 99 -3.00 -9.91 10.81
CA LEU A 99 -2.58 -9.38 9.51
C LEU A 99 -2.96 -7.90 9.41
N PHE A 100 -1.98 -7.07 9.08
CA PHE A 100 -2.15 -5.64 8.91
C PHE A 100 -1.78 -5.21 7.49
N ASP A 101 -2.66 -4.44 6.85
CA ASP A 101 -2.39 -3.74 5.59
C ASP A 101 -2.20 -2.23 5.86
N ALA A 102 -1.66 -1.50 4.90
CA ALA A 102 -1.62 -0.05 4.93
C ALA A 102 -2.83 0.54 4.19
N TYR A 103 -3.69 1.29 4.90
CA TYR A 103 -4.81 2.05 4.30
C TYR A 103 -4.34 3.33 3.59
N GLY A 104 -3.19 3.25 2.92
CA GLY A 104 -2.49 4.40 2.32
C GLY A 104 -0.98 4.19 2.42
N ASP A 105 -0.28 5.28 2.71
CA ASP A 105 1.18 5.30 2.69
C ASP A 105 1.77 4.58 3.93
N PHE A 106 2.86 3.85 3.70
CA PHE A 106 3.72 3.26 4.73
C PHE A 106 4.54 4.36 5.41
N PHE A 107 5.14 4.03 6.56
CA PHE A 107 6.05 4.95 7.23
C PHE A 107 7.23 5.36 6.34
N TYR A 108 7.81 4.41 5.60
CA TYR A 108 9.07 4.62 4.89
C TYR A 108 8.97 5.51 3.63
N VAL A 109 7.76 5.82 3.16
CA VAL A 109 7.51 6.76 2.05
C VAL A 109 6.74 8.01 2.49
N SER A 110 6.37 8.15 3.76
CA SER A 110 5.52 9.25 4.20
C SER A 110 5.68 9.64 5.67
N PRO A 111 5.90 10.93 5.98
CA PRO A 111 6.06 11.39 7.36
C PRO A 111 4.76 11.22 8.17
N LEU A 112 4.90 11.13 9.50
CA LEU A 112 3.79 10.90 10.42
C LEU A 112 2.63 11.90 10.26
N MET A 113 2.94 13.18 10.04
CA MET A 113 1.94 14.23 9.84
C MET A 113 0.97 13.89 8.70
N HIS A 114 1.51 13.55 7.53
CA HIS A 114 0.72 13.19 6.34
C HIS A 114 -0.03 11.88 6.55
N ARG A 115 0.63 10.91 7.18
CA ARG A 115 0.05 9.64 7.59
C ARG A 115 -1.18 9.81 8.51
N ARG A 116 -1.16 10.77 9.43
CA ARG A 116 -2.30 11.08 10.31
C ARG A 116 -3.38 11.88 9.59
N GLU A 117 -3.01 12.81 8.73
CA GLU A 117 -3.97 13.61 7.97
C GLU A 117 -4.86 12.76 7.05
N LYS A 118 -4.30 11.72 6.41
CA LYS A 118 -5.05 10.79 5.57
C LYS A 118 -6.00 9.87 6.36
N ARG A 119 -5.83 9.74 7.68
CA ARG A 119 -6.56 8.79 8.54
C ARG A 119 -7.21 9.50 9.72
N LYS A 120 -8.32 10.20 9.45
CA LYS A 120 -9.09 10.94 10.47
C LYS A 120 -10.18 10.11 11.17
N ASN A 121 -10.44 8.89 10.68
CA ASN A 121 -11.51 8.04 11.21
C ASN A 121 -11.11 7.29 12.49
N PHE A 122 -9.81 7.12 12.75
CA PHE A 122 -9.25 6.46 13.94
C PHE A 122 -7.84 6.99 14.21
N VAL A 123 -7.30 6.74 15.41
CA VAL A 123 -5.92 7.07 15.78
C VAL A 123 -5.05 5.82 15.62
N CYS A 124 -4.05 5.88 14.74
CA CYS A 124 -3.11 4.77 14.56
C CYS A 124 -2.08 4.74 15.70
N GLN A 125 -1.96 3.59 16.37
CA GLN A 125 -1.05 3.32 17.49
C GLN A 125 0.01 2.27 17.14
N CYS A 126 0.31 2.06 15.86
CA CYS A 126 1.44 1.19 15.50
C CYS A 126 2.76 1.82 15.97
N ILE A 127 3.79 1.01 16.18
CA ILE A 127 5.11 1.45 16.64
C ILE A 127 5.68 2.64 15.82
N ALA A 128 5.55 2.62 14.49
CA ALA A 128 6.00 3.73 13.64
C ALA A 128 5.25 5.06 13.82
N CYS A 129 4.09 5.04 14.47
CA CYS A 129 3.32 6.24 14.81
C CYS A 129 3.56 6.69 16.25
N GLU A 130 3.87 5.77 17.15
CA GLU A 130 4.22 6.07 18.55
C GLU A 130 5.64 6.63 18.65
N GLU A 131 6.57 6.10 17.87
CA GLU A 131 7.99 6.50 17.86
C GLU A 131 8.34 7.51 16.75
N ASP A 132 7.35 8.03 16.02
CA ASP A 132 7.53 8.99 14.92
C ASP A 132 8.60 8.57 13.88
N TRP A 133 8.48 7.33 13.39
CA TRP A 133 9.49 6.81 12.45
C TRP A 133 9.58 7.65 11.16
N PRO A 134 10.80 7.92 10.68
CA PRO A 134 11.04 8.77 9.52
C PRO A 134 10.70 8.08 8.19
N PRO A 135 10.43 8.85 7.13
CA PRO A 135 10.26 8.33 5.78
C PRO A 135 11.62 7.97 5.15
N VAL A 136 12.20 6.85 5.59
CA VAL A 136 13.58 6.45 5.27
C VAL A 136 13.89 6.31 3.77
N LEU A 137 12.89 6.13 2.88
CA LEU A 137 13.12 6.11 1.43
C LEU A 137 13.12 7.50 0.79
N LEU A 138 12.60 8.53 1.47
CA LEU A 138 12.62 9.92 1.00
C LEU A 138 13.76 10.72 1.64
N SER A 139 14.06 10.40 2.89
CA SER A 139 15.14 11.00 3.67
C SER A 139 15.81 9.88 4.45
N PRO A 140 16.85 9.23 3.89
CA PRO A 140 17.56 8.16 4.56
C PRO A 140 17.98 8.58 5.95
N TRP A 141 17.46 7.85 6.93
CA TRP A 141 17.84 7.98 8.33
C TRP A 141 18.46 6.64 8.72
N ILE A 142 19.61 6.70 9.36
CA ILE A 142 20.33 5.50 9.79
C ILE A 142 20.69 5.71 11.26
N ASP A 143 20.26 4.79 12.11
CA ASP A 143 20.71 4.73 13.50
C ASP A 143 22.21 4.43 13.52
N GLU A 144 23.00 5.25 14.21
CA GLU A 144 24.45 5.07 14.36
C GLU A 144 24.79 3.67 14.90
N ALA A 145 23.92 3.10 15.75
CA ALA A 145 24.11 1.77 16.33
C ALA A 145 24.10 0.64 15.28
N ILE A 146 23.40 0.83 14.16
CA ILE A 146 23.28 -0.18 13.10
C ILE A 146 23.97 0.25 11.80
N TYR A 147 24.63 1.41 11.76
CA TYR A 147 25.16 2.02 10.55
C TYR A 147 26.01 1.08 9.70
N PHE A 148 26.99 0.40 10.30
CA PHE A 148 27.87 -0.50 9.56
C PHE A 148 27.12 -1.72 9.00
N THR A 149 26.16 -2.24 9.78
CA THR A 149 25.31 -3.37 9.36
C THR A 149 24.41 -2.94 8.20
N GLU A 150 23.69 -1.83 8.33
CA GLU A 150 22.84 -1.21 7.31
C GLU A 150 23.64 -0.96 6.02
N LEU A 151 24.83 -0.37 6.13
CA LEU A 151 25.69 -0.09 4.97
C LEU A 151 26.14 -1.38 4.29
N SER A 152 26.54 -2.40 5.06
CA SER A 152 26.98 -3.69 4.50
C SER A 152 25.89 -4.39 3.71
N PHE A 153 24.65 -4.42 4.22
CA PHE A 153 23.52 -4.99 3.49
C PHE A 153 23.10 -4.10 2.32
N THR A 154 23.13 -2.78 2.47
CA THR A 154 22.82 -1.84 1.37
C THR A 154 23.74 -2.08 0.17
N ILE A 155 25.06 -2.18 0.41
CA ILE A 155 26.04 -2.49 -0.64
C ILE A 155 25.74 -3.87 -1.25
N LYS A 156 25.41 -4.87 -0.43
CA LYS A 156 25.09 -6.23 -0.89
C LYS A 156 23.86 -6.27 -1.80
N ILE A 157 22.79 -5.55 -1.46
CA ILE A 157 21.53 -5.56 -2.23
C ILE A 157 21.50 -4.55 -3.37
N SER A 158 22.42 -3.57 -3.41
CA SER A 158 22.41 -2.51 -4.44
C SER A 158 22.27 -3.05 -5.87
N PRO A 159 23.02 -4.08 -6.32
CA PRO A 159 22.88 -4.60 -7.68
C PRO A 159 21.51 -5.22 -7.96
N LEU A 160 20.88 -5.80 -6.94
CA LEU A 160 19.54 -6.39 -7.01
C LEU A 160 18.48 -5.30 -7.16
N ILE A 161 18.56 -4.26 -6.34
CA ILE A 161 17.66 -3.09 -6.39
C ILE A 161 17.80 -2.38 -7.75
N ASP A 162 19.03 -2.13 -8.21
CA ASP A 162 19.29 -1.52 -9.53
C ASP A 162 18.71 -2.36 -10.68
N THR A 163 18.74 -3.69 -10.55
CA THR A 163 18.17 -4.60 -11.56
C THR A 163 16.65 -4.48 -11.62
N ILE A 164 15.99 -4.34 -10.47
CA ILE A 164 14.52 -4.26 -10.37
C ILE A 164 14.00 -2.91 -10.85
N PHE A 165 14.64 -1.81 -10.45
CA PHE A 165 14.13 -0.45 -10.68
C PHE A 165 14.78 0.29 -11.86
N CYS A 166 16.02 -0.02 -12.25
CA CYS A 166 16.74 0.74 -13.28
C CYS A 166 16.85 0.01 -14.63
N ARG A 167 16.62 -1.29 -14.67
CA ARG A 167 16.71 -2.09 -15.90
C ARG A 167 15.34 -2.66 -16.21
N LYS A 168 14.93 -2.67 -17.49
CA LYS A 168 13.72 -3.39 -17.98
C LYS A 168 13.95 -4.90 -17.91
N TYR A 169 14.29 -5.42 -16.73
CA TYR A 169 14.57 -6.82 -16.54
C TYR A 169 13.27 -7.62 -16.50
N LEU A 170 13.30 -8.83 -17.03
CA LEU A 170 12.17 -9.74 -16.96
C LEU A 170 12.13 -10.28 -15.53
N ILE A 171 11.08 -9.95 -14.78
CA ILE A 171 10.97 -10.45 -13.42
C ILE A 171 10.63 -11.95 -13.51
N ASP A 172 11.51 -12.78 -12.98
CA ASP A 172 11.36 -14.23 -12.94
C ASP A 172 11.24 -14.77 -11.50
N LYS A 173 10.92 -16.07 -11.35
CA LYS A 173 10.77 -16.71 -10.04
C LYS A 173 12.08 -16.73 -9.25
N GLN A 174 13.23 -16.76 -9.95
CA GLN A 174 14.54 -16.76 -9.32
C GLN A 174 14.84 -15.40 -8.68
N LEU A 175 14.46 -14.31 -9.34
CA LEU A 175 14.56 -12.96 -8.81
C LEU A 175 13.68 -12.77 -7.57
N LEU A 176 12.42 -13.25 -7.63
CA LEU A 176 11.53 -13.25 -6.46
C LEU A 176 12.15 -14.02 -5.29
N GLN A 177 12.67 -15.23 -5.54
CA GLN A 177 13.32 -16.03 -4.50
C GLN A 177 14.52 -15.30 -3.91
N THR A 178 15.34 -14.66 -4.75
CA THR A 178 16.51 -13.89 -4.30
C THR A 178 16.10 -12.73 -3.38
N VAL A 179 15.04 -11.99 -3.73
CA VAL A 179 14.52 -10.90 -2.87
C VAL A 179 14.00 -11.45 -1.56
N VAL A 180 13.22 -12.54 -1.58
CA VAL A 180 12.69 -13.18 -0.37
C VAL A 180 13.80 -13.71 0.54
N ASP A 181 14.85 -14.30 -0.02
CA ASP A 181 16.00 -14.79 0.73
C ASP A 181 16.73 -13.63 1.41
N GLN A 182 16.90 -12.49 0.71
CA GLN A 182 17.47 -11.28 1.32
C GLN A 182 16.58 -10.70 2.43
N ILE A 183 15.25 -10.71 2.27
CA ILE A 183 14.30 -10.29 3.31
C ILE A 183 14.39 -11.19 4.55
N ASN A 184 14.45 -12.50 4.36
CA ASN A 184 14.56 -13.45 5.47
C ASN A 184 15.92 -13.35 6.18
N GLU A 185 16.99 -13.03 5.47
CA GLU A 185 18.30 -12.81 6.08
C GLU A 185 18.35 -11.53 6.93
N ILE A 186 17.74 -10.45 6.44
CA ILE A 186 17.84 -9.13 7.06
C ILE A 186 16.89 -8.94 8.24
N VAL A 187 15.74 -9.62 8.26
CA VAL A 187 14.68 -9.40 9.27
C VAL A 187 15.15 -9.63 10.70
N ASP A 188 16.06 -10.60 10.90
CA ASP A 188 16.61 -10.97 12.21
C ASP A 188 17.80 -10.10 12.64
N VAL A 189 18.40 -9.35 11.70
CA VAL A 189 19.68 -8.65 11.90
C VAL A 189 19.52 -7.14 11.95
N LEU A 190 18.65 -6.58 11.10
CA LEU A 190 18.39 -5.15 11.06
C LEU A 190 16.97 -4.88 11.58
N PRO A 191 16.78 -4.15 12.69
CA PRO A 191 15.44 -3.74 13.13
C PRO A 191 14.85 -2.67 12.19
N GLN A 192 13.54 -2.43 12.30
CA GLN A 192 12.94 -1.24 11.72
C GLN A 192 13.06 -0.05 12.70
N PRO A 193 13.19 1.19 12.22
CA PRO A 193 13.23 1.58 10.80
C PRO A 193 14.61 1.35 10.17
N SER A 194 14.64 0.69 9.00
CA SER A 194 15.85 0.43 8.20
C SER A 194 15.57 0.74 6.72
N THR A 195 16.42 1.57 6.13
CA THR A 195 16.37 1.93 4.71
C THR A 195 16.53 0.68 3.85
N THR A 196 17.49 -0.18 4.19
CA THR A 196 17.78 -1.41 3.46
C THR A 196 16.59 -2.37 3.47
N ARG A 197 15.96 -2.58 4.64
CA ARG A 197 14.74 -3.40 4.73
C ARG A 197 13.62 -2.81 3.89
N CYS A 198 13.37 -1.51 4.02
CA CYS A 198 12.31 -0.84 3.26
C CYS A 198 12.52 -0.90 1.73
N LEU A 199 13.76 -0.83 1.25
CA LEU A 199 14.08 -1.01 -0.17
C LEU A 199 13.72 -2.43 -0.66
N LEU A 200 14.03 -3.46 0.12
CA LEU A 200 13.65 -4.83 -0.21
C LEU A 200 12.13 -5.04 -0.21
N LEU A 201 11.41 -4.46 0.75
CA LEU A 201 9.95 -4.51 0.78
C LEU A 201 9.33 -3.82 -0.45
N GLN A 202 9.88 -2.67 -0.86
CA GLN A 202 9.45 -1.98 -2.08
C GLN A 202 9.78 -2.79 -3.33
N ALA A 203 10.92 -3.47 -3.36
CA ALA A 203 11.30 -4.37 -4.44
C ALA A 203 10.35 -5.56 -4.55
N LEU A 204 9.95 -6.15 -3.42
CA LEU A 204 8.96 -7.23 -3.37
C LEU A 204 7.60 -6.75 -3.91
N GLU A 205 7.14 -5.57 -3.51
CA GLU A 205 5.92 -4.96 -4.03
C GLU A 205 5.99 -4.79 -5.56
N ALA A 206 7.09 -4.25 -6.09
CA ALA A 206 7.29 -4.10 -7.54
C ALA A 206 7.25 -5.44 -8.29
N ILE A 207 7.81 -6.50 -7.70
CA ILE A 207 7.76 -7.86 -8.27
C ILE A 207 6.32 -8.37 -8.32
N TYR A 208 5.59 -8.29 -7.21
CA TYR A 208 4.20 -8.75 -7.14
C TYR A 208 3.28 -7.95 -8.07
N GLU A 209 3.47 -6.64 -8.18
CA GLU A 209 2.71 -5.81 -9.12
C GLU A 209 2.99 -6.19 -10.58
N LYS A 210 4.24 -6.49 -10.94
CA LYS A 210 4.54 -6.91 -12.32
C LYS A 210 4.00 -8.30 -12.65
N TYR A 211 3.98 -9.20 -11.67
CA TYR A 211 3.55 -10.59 -11.85
C TYR A 211 2.05 -10.78 -11.78
N TYR A 212 1.43 -10.11 -10.82
CA TYR A 212 0.05 -10.33 -10.42
C TYR A 212 -0.77 -9.05 -10.47
N GLY A 213 -0.16 -7.89 -10.72
CA GLY A 213 -0.88 -6.62 -10.81
C GLY A 213 -1.59 -6.45 -12.15
N LEU A 214 -2.17 -5.26 -12.35
CA LEU A 214 -2.94 -4.92 -13.52
C LEU A 214 -2.01 -4.57 -14.70
N ALA A 215 -2.02 -5.38 -15.76
CA ALA A 215 -1.04 -5.31 -16.86
C ALA A 215 -1.25 -4.14 -17.85
N VAL A 216 -2.50 -3.73 -18.10
CA VAL A 216 -2.84 -2.74 -19.15
C VAL A 216 -3.30 -1.45 -18.50
N PRO A 217 -2.59 -0.31 -18.61
CA PRO A 217 -3.05 0.97 -18.06
C PRO A 217 -4.49 1.27 -18.45
N PHE A 218 -5.31 1.70 -17.51
CA PHE A 218 -6.69 2.02 -17.81
C PHE A 218 -6.73 3.30 -18.67
N GLU A 219 -7.03 3.15 -19.96
CA GLU A 219 -7.22 4.28 -20.87
C GLU A 219 -8.57 4.94 -20.58
N ASN A 220 -8.54 5.99 -19.76
CA ASN A 220 -9.69 6.84 -19.43
C ASN A 220 -10.03 7.78 -20.60
N PHE A 221 -10.38 7.25 -21.77
CA PHE A 221 -11.05 8.05 -22.79
C PHE A 221 -12.55 8.06 -22.51
N CYS A 222 -13.03 9.09 -21.83
CA CYS A 222 -14.45 9.44 -21.93
C CYS A 222 -14.69 9.93 -23.36
N SER A 223 -15.31 9.11 -24.20
CA SER A 223 -15.87 9.56 -25.47
C SER A 223 -16.95 10.61 -25.15
N PHE A 224 -16.73 11.85 -25.62
CA PHE A 224 -17.75 12.88 -25.67
C PHE A 224 -18.75 12.60 -26.78
#